data_AF-A0A011P1Z5-F1
#
_entry.id   AF-A0A011P1Z5-F1
#
_cell.length_a   1.000
_cell.length_b   1.000
_cell.length_c   1.000
_cell.angle_alpha   90.00
_cell.angle_beta   90.00
_cell.angle_gamma   90.00
#
_symmetry.space_group_name_H-M   'P 1'
#
loop_
_entity.id
_entity.type
_entity.pdbx_description
1 polymer ?
#
loop_
_entity_poly.entity_id
_entity_poly.type
_entity_poly.pdbx_seq_one_letter_code
_entity_poly.pdbx_strand_id
1 'polypeptide(L)'
;MQMRSLIVAALAASLIAMPAIAQSGAAADTTTTTDGTSAAMQGAGYRRGMLGTRGPSDCGRTKDPQQCAARRAAHRKVYEACRERQGPARAECMQQQAAQTDCAQARVPEQCAQRKTAYALCNGQTGPQFRNCVLQKTLPADCSKAGDVAACQRQDKARKLCAAKSGAQHTQCVLDVLNAGQ
;
A
#
# COMPACT_ATOMS: atom_id res chain seq x y z
N MET A 1 -53.69 7.03 26.85
CA MET A 1 -53.90 7.66 28.17
C MET A 1 -52.55 7.77 28.85
N GLN A 2 -52.20 9.00 29.23
CA GLN A 2 -50.97 9.35 29.93
C GLN A 2 -51.02 8.87 31.39
N MET A 3 -49.87 8.48 31.93
CA MET A 3 -49.54 8.78 33.33
C MET A 3 -48.06 9.13 33.42
N ARG A 4 -47.83 10.39 33.77
CA ARG A 4 -46.55 11.00 34.11
C ARG A 4 -46.25 10.64 35.57
N SER A 5 -45.01 10.21 35.86
CA SER A 5 -44.41 10.39 37.17
C SER A 5 -42.97 10.87 37.00
N LEU A 6 -42.77 12.14 37.36
CA LEU A 6 -41.49 12.75 37.69
C LEU A 6 -41.00 12.17 39.03
N ILE A 7 -39.69 11.97 39.22
CA ILE A 7 -38.99 12.15 40.51
C ILE A 7 -37.46 12.06 40.31
N VAL A 8 -36.81 13.20 40.60
CA VAL A 8 -35.57 13.42 41.35
C VAL A 8 -34.20 13.11 40.74
N ALA A 9 -33.43 14.20 40.67
CA ALA A 9 -32.03 14.31 40.32
C ALA A 9 -31.08 13.62 41.31
N ALA A 10 -29.98 13.06 40.78
CA ALA A 10 -28.74 12.89 41.53
C ALA A 10 -27.55 13.12 40.57
N LEU A 11 -26.94 14.30 40.72
CA LEU A 11 -25.64 14.63 40.16
C LEU A 11 -24.57 13.79 40.87
N ALA A 12 -23.89 12.90 40.14
CA ALA A 12 -22.67 12.25 40.61
C ALA A 12 -21.50 12.76 39.76
N ALA A 13 -20.81 13.77 40.29
CA ALA A 13 -19.54 14.27 39.78
C ALA A 13 -18.41 13.31 40.17
N SER A 14 -17.90 12.54 39.21
CA SER A 14 -16.67 11.76 39.39
C SER A 14 -15.47 12.55 38.87
N LEU A 15 -14.85 13.30 39.79
CA LEU A 15 -13.49 13.84 39.68
C LEU A 15 -12.50 12.67 39.68
N ILE A 16 -11.92 12.35 38.53
CA ILE A 16 -10.71 11.53 38.48
C ILE A 16 -9.52 12.48 38.28
N ALA A 17 -8.71 12.56 39.34
CA ALA A 17 -7.48 13.31 39.42
C ALA A 17 -6.48 12.83 38.35
N MET A 18 -6.02 13.75 37.50
CA MET A 18 -4.84 13.56 36.67
C MET A 18 -3.59 13.91 37.49
N PRO A 19 -2.56 13.06 37.56
CA PRO A 19 -1.27 13.48 38.11
C PRO A 19 -0.58 14.43 37.14
N ALA A 20 -0.33 15.64 37.65
CA ALA A 20 0.58 16.61 37.09
C ALA A 20 2.02 16.10 37.16
N ILE A 21 2.75 16.18 36.04
CA ILE A 21 4.20 16.30 36.04
C ILE A 21 4.56 17.44 35.11
N ALA A 22 5.29 18.39 35.67
CA ALA A 22 5.59 19.70 35.14
C ALA A 22 6.79 19.71 34.16
N GLN A 23 6.72 20.73 33.30
CA GLN A 23 7.75 21.46 32.56
C GLN A 23 9.24 21.20 32.84
N SER A 24 10.00 21.14 31.74
CA SER A 24 11.18 21.98 31.45
C SER A 24 11.64 21.61 30.04
N GLY A 25 12.10 22.45 29.11
CA GLY A 25 12.24 23.88 28.84
C GLY A 25 12.45 23.92 27.29
N ALA A 26 12.71 24.98 26.56
CA ALA A 26 12.90 26.39 26.78
C ALA A 26 12.65 27.04 25.41
N ALA A 27 12.30 28.32 25.41
CA ALA A 27 12.19 29.13 24.20
C ALA A 27 13.57 29.33 23.55
N ALA A 28 13.59 29.21 22.22
CA ALA A 28 14.55 29.76 21.27
C ALA A 28 14.08 29.29 19.89
N ASP A 29 14.10 30.03 18.80
CA ASP A 29 14.17 31.45 18.52
C ASP A 29 13.81 31.53 17.02
N THR A 30 13.24 32.64 16.57
CA THR A 30 13.03 32.86 15.14
C THR A 30 14.39 33.06 14.49
N THR A 31 14.86 32.14 13.65
CA THR A 31 15.86 32.47 12.62
C THR A 31 15.67 31.60 11.38
N THR A 32 15.27 32.27 10.31
CA THR A 32 15.47 31.85 8.93
C THR A 32 16.95 31.62 8.66
N THR A 33 17.35 30.38 8.33
CA THR A 33 18.48 30.13 7.43
C THR A 33 18.23 28.86 6.63
N THR A 34 18.28 29.03 5.32
CA THR A 34 18.52 28.02 4.30
C THR A 34 19.85 27.28 4.54
N ASP A 35 20.00 26.14 3.86
CA ASP A 35 21.19 25.29 3.78
C ASP A 35 21.39 24.40 5.01
N GLY A 36 21.27 23.07 4.91
CA GLY A 36 22.09 22.22 4.06
C GLY A 36 22.94 21.35 5.01
N THR A 37 23.01 20.05 4.76
CA THR A 37 23.80 19.05 5.52
C THR A 37 23.38 18.74 6.96
N SER A 38 22.48 17.77 7.13
CA SER A 38 22.43 16.95 8.36
C SER A 38 23.32 15.71 8.17
N ALA A 39 24.59 15.83 8.56
CA ALA A 39 25.40 14.69 8.95
C ALA A 39 24.95 14.27 10.36
N ALA A 40 24.22 13.16 10.47
CA ALA A 40 23.88 12.55 11.74
C ALA A 40 24.35 11.09 11.77
N MET A 41 25.48 10.92 12.44
CA MET A 41 25.86 9.85 13.37
C MET A 41 25.46 8.39 13.10
N GLN A 42 26.52 7.59 13.11
CA GLN A 42 26.61 6.14 13.18
C GLN A 42 25.93 5.58 14.43
N GLY A 43 25.40 4.35 14.33
CA GLY A 43 25.10 3.54 15.52
C GLY A 43 23.76 2.81 15.46
N ALA A 44 23.86 1.49 15.29
CA ALA A 44 22.93 0.45 15.76
C ALA A 44 21.42 0.71 15.63
N GLY A 45 20.83 -0.02 14.69
CA GLY A 45 19.42 -0.31 14.68
C GLY A 45 19.05 -0.68 13.27
N TYR A 46 18.68 -1.93 13.06
CA TYR A 46 17.91 -2.39 11.91
C TYR A 46 16.59 -1.58 11.87
N ARG A 47 16.70 -0.32 11.42
CA ARG A 47 15.62 0.66 11.37
C ARG A 47 14.69 0.20 10.26
N ARG A 48 13.54 -0.34 10.65
CA ARG A 48 12.20 0.18 10.31
C ARG A 48 12.20 1.18 9.13
N GLY A 49 12.54 0.67 7.94
CA GLY A 49 12.76 1.45 6.72
C GLY A 49 12.69 0.59 5.44
N MET A 50 12.48 -0.73 5.57
CA MET A 50 12.15 -1.65 4.47
C MET A 50 10.65 -1.55 4.07
N LEU A 51 10.08 -0.35 4.16
CA LEU A 51 8.76 -0.05 3.61
C LEU A 51 8.92 0.21 2.12
N GLY A 52 8.94 -0.87 1.33
CA GLY A 52 8.95 -0.80 -0.13
C GLY A 52 10.08 0.08 -0.65
N THR A 53 11.24 -0.50 -0.92
CA THR A 53 12.15 0.11 -1.89
C THR A 53 11.32 0.33 -3.15
N ARG A 54 10.88 1.57 -3.37
CA ARG A 54 10.61 2.11 -4.69
C ARG A 54 11.74 1.53 -5.51
N GLY A 55 11.42 0.62 -6.44
CA GLY A 55 12.43 0.01 -7.31
C GLY A 55 13.33 1.13 -7.83
N PRO A 56 14.64 0.87 -8.01
CA PRO A 56 15.67 1.90 -8.06
C PRO A 56 15.15 3.22 -8.62
N SER A 57 15.15 4.29 -7.81
CA SER A 57 14.72 5.62 -8.28
C SER A 57 15.45 6.03 -9.57
N ASP A 58 16.56 5.37 -9.83
CA ASP A 58 17.37 5.38 -11.03
C ASP A 58 17.23 4.05 -11.81
N CYS A 59 16.62 4.10 -13.00
CA CYS A 59 16.48 2.92 -13.86
C CYS A 59 17.80 2.38 -14.40
N GLY A 60 18.87 3.19 -14.42
CA GLY A 60 20.19 2.80 -14.90
C GLY A 60 20.85 1.70 -14.06
N ARG A 61 20.36 1.46 -12.83
CA ARG A 61 20.86 0.44 -11.90
C ARG A 61 20.12 -0.89 -11.98
N THR A 62 19.22 -1.06 -12.94
CA THR A 62 18.41 -2.27 -13.08
C THR A 62 18.97 -3.19 -14.17
N LYS A 63 18.66 -4.49 -14.10
CA LYS A 63 19.04 -5.47 -15.14
C LYS A 63 18.48 -5.11 -16.52
N ASP A 64 17.37 -4.36 -16.55
CA ASP A 64 16.73 -3.89 -17.79
C ASP A 64 16.29 -2.41 -17.63
N PRO A 65 17.20 -1.46 -17.94
CA PRO A 65 16.93 -0.03 -17.80
C PRO A 65 15.82 0.47 -18.72
N GLN A 66 15.72 -0.07 -19.94
CA GLN A 66 14.71 0.34 -20.92
C GLN A 66 13.30 -0.06 -20.47
N GLN A 67 13.12 -1.30 -20.00
CA GLN A 67 11.85 -1.72 -19.43
C GLN A 67 11.50 -0.85 -18.22
N CYS A 68 12.45 -0.62 -17.32
CA CYS A 68 12.22 0.22 -16.15
C CYS A 68 11.73 1.62 -16.54
N ALA A 69 12.38 2.25 -17.53
CA ALA A 69 12.00 3.56 -18.03
C ALA A 69 10.60 3.54 -18.66
N ALA A 70 10.28 2.55 -19.51
CA ALA A 70 8.97 2.38 -20.12
C ALA A 70 7.86 2.23 -19.07
N ARG A 71 8.08 1.37 -18.06
CA ARG A 71 7.17 1.19 -16.94
C ARG A 71 6.94 2.51 -16.20
N ARG A 72 8.00 3.27 -15.90
CA ARG A 72 7.86 4.56 -15.21
C ARG A 72 7.12 5.60 -16.04
N ALA A 73 7.37 5.66 -17.34
CA ALA A 73 6.65 6.54 -18.24
C ALA A 73 5.16 6.19 -18.27
N ALA A 74 4.80 4.91 -18.35
CA ALA A 74 3.41 4.45 -18.29
C ALA A 74 2.74 4.83 -16.96
N HIS A 75 3.39 4.58 -15.82
CA HIS A 75 2.87 4.99 -14.51
C HIS A 75 2.69 6.51 -14.41
N ARG A 76 3.65 7.29 -14.92
CA ARG A 76 3.59 8.76 -14.90
C ARG A 76 2.37 9.27 -15.67
N LYS A 77 2.12 8.77 -16.88
CA LYS A 77 0.95 9.11 -17.69
C LYS A 77 -0.37 8.89 -16.93
N VAL A 78 -0.48 7.74 -16.25
CA VAL A 78 -1.66 7.44 -15.42
C VAL A 78 -1.81 8.39 -14.24
N TYR A 79 -0.70 8.70 -13.54
CA TYR A 79 -0.73 9.65 -12.43
C TYR A 79 -1.07 11.07 -12.85
N GLU A 80 -0.56 11.52 -14.00
CA GLU A 80 -0.85 12.83 -14.59
C GLU A 80 -2.33 12.92 -15.02
N ALA A 81 -2.87 11.90 -15.68
CA ALA A 81 -4.28 11.86 -16.09
C ALA A 81 -5.26 11.93 -14.90
N CYS A 82 -4.84 11.44 -13.73
CA CYS A 82 -5.64 11.43 -12.50
C CYS A 82 -5.15 12.44 -11.45
N ARG A 83 -4.33 13.43 -11.85
CA ARG A 83 -3.68 14.38 -10.92
C ARG A 83 -4.68 15.22 -10.13
N GLU A 84 -5.65 15.79 -10.83
CA GLU A 84 -6.64 16.73 -10.27
C GLU A 84 -7.72 16.03 -9.43
N ARG A 85 -7.79 14.69 -9.49
CA ARG A 85 -8.76 13.90 -8.72
C ARG A 85 -8.19 13.58 -7.35
N GLN A 86 -9.05 13.56 -6.34
CA GLN A 86 -8.69 13.29 -4.95
C GLN A 86 -9.59 12.20 -4.36
N GLY A 87 -9.15 11.59 -3.25
CA GLY A 87 -9.94 10.60 -2.52
C GLY A 87 -10.47 9.45 -3.40
N PRO A 88 -11.74 9.04 -3.23
CA PRO A 88 -12.36 7.96 -4.00
C PRO A 88 -12.33 8.17 -5.52
N ALA A 89 -12.59 9.40 -5.98
CA ALA A 89 -12.60 9.74 -7.41
C ALA A 89 -11.22 9.54 -8.07
N ARG A 90 -10.13 9.75 -7.31
CA ARG A 90 -8.78 9.42 -7.77
C ARG A 90 -8.58 7.93 -7.92
N ALA A 91 -9.05 7.15 -6.95
CA ALA A 91 -8.92 5.69 -6.97
C ALA A 91 -9.66 5.08 -8.18
N GLU A 92 -10.88 5.54 -8.44
CA GLU A 92 -11.67 5.13 -9.61
C GLU A 92 -10.97 5.51 -10.92
N CYS A 93 -10.42 6.72 -11.02
CA CYS A 93 -9.64 7.12 -12.18
C CYS A 93 -8.44 6.20 -12.41
N MET A 94 -7.67 5.90 -11.37
CA MET A 94 -6.53 4.98 -11.48
C MET A 94 -6.95 3.58 -11.94
N GLN A 95 -8.10 3.09 -11.47
CA GLN A 95 -8.66 1.80 -11.90
C GLN A 95 -9.05 1.83 -13.39
N GLN A 96 -9.73 2.90 -13.84
CA GLN A 96 -10.09 3.09 -15.24
C GLN A 96 -8.86 3.16 -16.15
N GLN A 97 -7.83 3.92 -15.73
CA GLN A 97 -6.55 4.00 -16.45
C GLN A 97 -5.82 2.65 -16.51
N ALA A 98 -5.87 1.87 -15.41
CA ALA A 98 -5.29 0.53 -15.39
C ALA A 98 -5.99 -0.42 -16.38
N ALA A 99 -7.30 -0.29 -16.56
CA ALA A 99 -8.04 -1.03 -17.58
C ALA A 99 -7.68 -0.60 -19.01
N GLN A 100 -7.13 0.58 -19.22
CA GLN A 100 -6.74 1.10 -20.54
C GLN A 100 -5.24 0.90 -20.86
N THR A 101 -4.45 0.41 -19.91
CA THR A 101 -3.01 0.24 -20.09
C THR A 101 -2.69 -0.73 -21.22
N ASP A 102 -1.70 -0.37 -22.06
CA ASP A 102 -1.14 -1.24 -23.08
C ASP A 102 -0.24 -2.31 -22.45
N CYS A 103 -0.63 -3.57 -22.61
CA CYS A 103 0.10 -4.70 -22.06
C CYS A 103 1.30 -5.15 -22.91
N ALA A 104 1.44 -4.68 -24.16
CA ALA A 104 2.58 -5.02 -25.01
C ALA A 104 3.91 -4.52 -24.42
N GLN A 105 3.88 -3.42 -23.67
CA GLN A 105 5.05 -2.83 -23.01
C GLN A 105 5.30 -3.40 -21.61
N ALA A 106 4.45 -4.32 -21.13
CA ALA A 106 4.64 -4.96 -19.85
C ALA A 106 5.78 -5.97 -19.91
N ARG A 107 6.50 -6.16 -18.79
CA ARG A 107 7.56 -7.17 -18.67
C ARG A 107 7.03 -8.59 -18.97
N VAL A 108 5.77 -8.85 -18.62
CA VAL A 108 5.08 -10.10 -18.92
C VAL A 108 3.67 -9.73 -19.45
N PRO A 109 3.49 -9.65 -20.78
CA PRO A 109 2.23 -9.22 -21.39
C PRO A 109 1.02 -10.04 -20.94
N GLU A 110 1.16 -11.36 -20.84
CA GLU A 110 0.10 -12.28 -20.39
C GLU A 110 -0.41 -11.94 -18.99
N GLN A 111 0.49 -11.66 -18.03
CA GLN A 111 0.11 -11.28 -16.67
C GLN A 111 -0.59 -9.91 -16.63
N CYS A 112 -0.19 -8.99 -17.50
CA CYS A 112 -0.88 -7.72 -17.64
C CYS A 112 -2.31 -7.92 -18.17
N ALA A 113 -2.48 -8.73 -19.22
CA ALA A 113 -3.78 -9.03 -19.81
C ALA A 113 -4.72 -9.70 -18.79
N GLN A 114 -4.22 -10.71 -18.06
CA GLN A 114 -4.98 -11.36 -16.98
C GLN A 114 -5.43 -10.37 -15.89
N ARG A 115 -4.55 -9.46 -15.46
CA ARG A 115 -4.91 -8.41 -14.48
C ARG A 115 -5.95 -7.45 -15.03
N LYS A 116 -5.88 -7.09 -16.31
CA LYS A 116 -6.85 -6.21 -16.96
C LYS A 116 -8.24 -6.85 -17.01
N THR A 117 -8.32 -8.14 -17.34
CA THR A 117 -9.57 -8.92 -17.25
C THR A 117 -10.12 -8.93 -15.82
N ALA A 118 -9.26 -9.16 -14.82
CA ALA A 118 -9.68 -9.11 -13.42
C ALA A 118 -10.19 -7.72 -13.01
N TYR A 119 -9.60 -6.63 -13.51
CA TYR A 119 -10.09 -5.27 -13.27
C TYR A 119 -11.49 -5.03 -13.83
N ALA A 120 -11.77 -5.53 -15.04
CA ALA A 120 -13.11 -5.46 -15.62
C ALA A 120 -14.13 -6.26 -14.80
N LEU A 121 -13.77 -7.48 -14.36
CA LEU A 121 -14.65 -8.33 -13.55
C LEU A 121 -14.89 -7.79 -12.12
N CYS A 122 -13.95 -7.02 -11.59
CA CYS A 122 -14.03 -6.41 -10.26
C CYS A 122 -14.49 -4.96 -10.29
N ASN A 123 -15.02 -4.49 -11.43
CA ASN A 123 -15.53 -3.13 -11.57
C ASN A 123 -16.65 -2.85 -10.56
N GLY A 124 -16.75 -1.61 -10.10
CA GLY A 124 -17.72 -1.19 -9.06
C GLY A 124 -17.27 -1.47 -7.62
N GLN A 125 -16.16 -2.20 -7.40
CA GLN A 125 -15.53 -2.32 -6.09
C GLN A 125 -14.40 -1.29 -5.93
N THR A 126 -14.18 -0.82 -4.70
CA THR A 126 -13.09 0.12 -4.38
C THR A 126 -12.28 -0.37 -3.17
N GLY A 127 -11.11 0.25 -2.97
CA GLY A 127 -10.30 0.02 -1.77
C GLY A 127 -9.87 -1.46 -1.57
N PRO A 128 -9.95 -2.00 -0.33
CA PRO A 128 -9.59 -3.38 -0.03
C PRO A 128 -10.44 -4.43 -0.77
N GLN A 129 -11.74 -4.17 -0.99
CA GLN A 129 -12.63 -5.12 -1.66
C GLN A 129 -12.17 -5.37 -3.10
N PHE A 130 -11.91 -4.31 -3.85
CA PHE A 130 -11.37 -4.40 -5.21
C PHE A 130 -10.08 -5.20 -5.27
N ARG A 131 -9.14 -4.95 -4.34
CA ARG A 131 -7.85 -5.65 -4.30
C ARG A 131 -8.05 -7.15 -4.06
N ASN A 132 -8.94 -7.51 -3.14
CA ASN A 132 -9.24 -8.90 -2.83
C ASN A 132 -9.92 -9.59 -4.02
N CYS A 133 -10.88 -8.93 -4.68
CA CYS A 133 -11.51 -9.45 -5.88
C CYS A 133 -10.47 -9.69 -6.99
N VAL A 134 -9.61 -8.72 -7.28
CA VAL A 134 -8.58 -8.86 -8.32
C VAL A 134 -7.63 -10.01 -7.98
N LEU A 135 -7.21 -10.13 -6.71
CA LEU A 135 -6.39 -11.24 -6.26
C LEU A 135 -7.08 -12.59 -6.51
N GLN A 136 -8.35 -12.71 -6.14
CA GLN A 136 -9.13 -13.94 -6.38
C GLN A 136 -9.29 -14.27 -7.87
N LYS A 137 -9.45 -13.26 -8.73
CA LYS A 137 -9.61 -13.44 -10.19
C LYS A 137 -8.30 -13.69 -10.93
N THR A 138 -7.15 -13.47 -10.30
CA THR A 138 -5.82 -13.68 -10.89
C THR A 138 -5.08 -14.88 -10.31
N LEU A 139 -5.68 -15.58 -9.35
CA LEU A 139 -5.20 -16.84 -8.80
C LEU A 139 -5.99 -18.01 -9.40
N PRO A 140 -5.37 -19.19 -9.60
CA PRO A 140 -3.93 -19.45 -9.46
C PRO A 140 -3.10 -18.78 -10.56
N ALA A 141 -1.88 -18.39 -10.23
CA ALA A 141 -0.92 -17.97 -11.26
C ALA A 141 -0.50 -19.19 -12.10
N ASP A 142 -0.47 -19.02 -13.42
CA ASP A 142 0.18 -19.99 -14.30
C ASP A 142 1.71 -19.86 -14.16
N CYS A 143 2.31 -20.82 -13.47
CA CYS A 143 3.74 -20.89 -13.23
C CYS A 143 4.52 -21.64 -14.31
N SER A 144 3.85 -22.22 -15.32
CA SER A 144 4.49 -23.05 -16.35
C SER A 144 5.55 -22.30 -17.16
N LYS A 145 5.38 -20.98 -17.34
CA LYS A 145 6.29 -20.10 -18.09
C LYS A 145 7.25 -19.31 -17.20
N ALA A 146 7.29 -19.59 -15.90
CA ALA A 146 8.18 -18.87 -14.99
C ALA A 146 9.63 -19.35 -15.16
N GLY A 147 10.59 -18.42 -15.15
CA GLY A 147 12.02 -18.76 -15.17
C GLY A 147 12.47 -19.58 -13.94
N ASP A 148 11.72 -19.48 -12.83
CA ASP A 148 11.80 -20.39 -11.70
C ASP A 148 10.38 -20.81 -11.30
N VAL A 149 9.99 -22.02 -11.74
CA VAL A 149 8.66 -22.59 -11.51
C VAL A 149 8.42 -22.82 -10.02
N ALA A 150 9.41 -23.31 -9.28
CA ALA A 150 9.27 -23.61 -7.85
C ALA A 150 9.08 -22.33 -7.02
N ALA A 151 9.85 -21.28 -7.31
CA ALA A 151 9.64 -19.97 -6.68
C ALA A 151 8.26 -19.41 -7.01
N CYS A 152 7.80 -19.53 -8.26
CA CYS A 152 6.46 -19.09 -8.65
C CYS A 152 5.37 -19.84 -7.88
N GLN A 153 5.47 -21.17 -7.76
CA GLN A 153 4.51 -22.00 -7.03
C GLN A 153 4.47 -21.68 -5.54
N ARG A 154 5.64 -21.47 -4.90
CA ARG A 154 5.72 -21.04 -3.49
C ARG A 154 5.03 -19.70 -3.29
N GLN A 155 5.28 -18.74 -4.18
CA GLN A 155 4.62 -17.43 -4.17
C GLN A 155 3.10 -17.54 -4.36
N ASP A 156 2.65 -18.38 -5.29
CA ASP A 156 1.23 -18.62 -5.52
C ASP A 156 0.52 -19.22 -4.31
N LYS A 157 1.14 -20.22 -3.69
CA LYS A 157 0.67 -20.84 -2.44
C LYS A 157 0.58 -19.82 -1.31
N ALA A 158 1.60 -18.99 -1.13
CA ALA A 158 1.61 -17.95 -0.10
C ALA A 158 0.49 -16.92 -0.31
N ARG A 159 0.28 -16.45 -1.55
CA ARG A 159 -0.81 -15.53 -1.89
C ARG A 159 -2.18 -16.12 -1.60
N LYS A 160 -2.39 -17.40 -1.92
CA LYS A 160 -3.65 -18.13 -1.61
C LYS A 160 -3.90 -18.21 -0.11
N LEU A 161 -2.90 -18.62 0.68
CA LEU A 161 -3.02 -18.73 2.14
C LEU A 161 -3.31 -17.38 2.80
N CYS A 162 -2.76 -16.30 2.24
CA CYS A 162 -2.89 -14.95 2.78
C CYS A 162 -4.05 -14.13 2.15
N ALA A 163 -4.90 -14.74 1.31
CA ALA A 163 -5.90 -14.02 0.52
C ALA A 163 -6.97 -13.29 1.35
N ALA A 164 -7.21 -13.74 2.59
CA ALA A 164 -8.15 -13.09 3.51
C ALA A 164 -7.62 -11.79 4.15
N LYS A 165 -6.30 -11.54 4.05
CA LYS A 165 -5.65 -10.34 4.60
C LYS A 165 -5.53 -9.27 3.52
N SER A 166 -5.45 -8.00 3.93
CA SER A 166 -5.26 -6.88 3.01
C SER A 166 -4.09 -5.97 3.41
N GLY A 167 -3.58 -5.20 2.46
CA GLY A 167 -2.55 -4.18 2.69
C GLY A 167 -1.28 -4.73 3.35
N ALA A 168 -0.85 -4.07 4.44
CA ALA A 168 0.35 -4.45 5.18
C ALA A 168 0.25 -5.86 5.78
N GLN A 169 -0.93 -6.26 6.26
CA GLN A 169 -1.13 -7.60 6.84
C GLN A 169 -1.00 -8.70 5.80
N HIS A 170 -1.48 -8.49 4.57
CA HIS A 170 -1.28 -9.42 3.47
C HIS A 170 0.20 -9.58 3.15
N THR A 171 0.89 -8.44 3.04
CA THR A 171 2.33 -8.41 2.72
C THR A 171 3.13 -9.17 3.78
N GLN A 172 2.89 -8.90 5.05
CA GLN A 172 3.58 -9.58 6.14
C GLN A 172 3.29 -11.09 6.13
N CYS A 173 2.02 -11.49 5.98
CA CYS A 173 1.66 -12.90 5.90
C CYS A 173 2.37 -13.62 4.76
N VAL A 174 2.44 -13.03 3.56
CA VAL A 174 3.13 -13.63 2.42
C VAL A 174 4.62 -13.79 2.73
N LEU A 175 5.25 -12.79 3.34
CA LEU A 175 6.65 -12.86 3.75
C LEU A 175 6.88 -13.98 4.78
N ASP A 176 6.04 -14.06 5.81
CA ASP A 176 6.13 -15.06 6.86
C ASP A 176 6.01 -16.48 6.28
N VAL A 177 5.02 -16.71 5.40
CA VAL A 177 4.81 -18.00 4.74
C VAL A 177 6.00 -18.38 3.85
N LEU A 178 6.58 -17.43 3.14
CA LEU A 178 7.73 -17.70 2.27
C LEU A 178 9.02 -17.95 3.04
N ASN A 179 9.20 -17.29 4.18
CA ASN A 179 10.37 -17.48 5.06
C ASN A 179 10.27 -18.79 5.86
N ALA A 180 9.06 -19.19 6.26
CA ALA A 180 8.84 -20.46 6.97
C ALA A 180 9.01 -21.71 6.07
N GLY A 181 9.09 -21.52 4.75
CA GLY A 181 9.28 -22.60 3.77
C GLY A 181 10.68 -22.63 3.14
N GLN A 182 11.64 -21.87 3.68
CA GLN A 182 13.07 -21.94 3.35
C GLN A 182 13.78 -22.85 4.34
#